data_AF-A0A811T544-F1
#
_entry.id   AF-A0A811T544-F1
#
_cell.length_a   1.000
_cell.length_b   1.000
_cell.length_c   1.000
_cell.angle_alpha   90.00
_cell.angle_beta   90.00
_cell.angle_gamma   90.00
#
_symmetry.space_group_name_H-M   'P 1'
#
loop_
_entity.id
_entity.type
_entity.pdbx_description
1 polymer ?
#
loop_
_entity_poly.entity_id
_entity_poly.type
_entity_poly.pdbx_seq_one_letter_code
_entity_poly.pdbx_strand_id
1 'polypeptide(L)'
;MVNGLGRVAFQPPDVSQVPPSMNDFIAWLNSKEAKELYPVLMSGIAHYELVRIHPFVDGNGRTARALATLILYLRGFDTKRFFAPDDYYNEDRSRYYGALQTVDPQTINITQWLEYFTEGVAVSMGRVKQVILDLSVDRRLKEERGQIYLNDRQMKILKYLQTNPRITISEIQKMFDVSRDTANRDLKLLLENTLVKRVGKGRAVYYELA
;
A
#
# COMPACT_ATOMS: atom_id res chain seq x y z
N MET A 1 -2.10 13.38 -24.09
CA MET A 1 -2.52 13.86 -22.75
C MET A 1 -1.88 15.19 -22.45
N VAL A 2 -2.63 16.13 -21.90
CA VAL A 2 -2.12 17.43 -21.45
C VAL A 2 -2.05 17.39 -19.92
N ASN A 3 -0.92 17.79 -19.32
CA ASN A 3 -0.84 17.89 -17.86
C ASN A 3 -1.69 19.08 -17.34
N GLY A 4 -1.85 19.21 -16.02
CA GLY A 4 -2.59 20.33 -15.40
C GLY A 4 -2.02 21.73 -15.66
N LEU A 5 -0.94 21.85 -16.45
CA LEU A 5 -0.27 23.08 -16.85
C LEU A 5 -0.38 23.35 -18.36
N GLY A 6 -1.20 22.61 -19.11
CA GLY A 6 -1.41 22.86 -20.54
C GLY A 6 -0.32 22.32 -21.47
N ARG A 7 0.67 21.55 -20.96
CA ARG A 7 1.75 20.98 -21.79
C ARG A 7 1.39 19.57 -22.28
N VAL A 8 1.71 19.25 -23.53
CA VAL A 8 1.58 17.90 -24.09
C VAL A 8 2.49 16.97 -23.28
N ALA A 9 1.88 16.17 -22.41
CA ALA A 9 2.58 15.28 -21.52
C ALA A 9 2.92 13.94 -22.17
N PHE A 10 2.11 13.53 -23.15
CA PHE A 10 2.25 12.28 -23.87
C PHE A 10 1.52 12.38 -25.21
N GLN A 11 2.17 12.02 -26.31
CA GLN A 11 1.56 11.97 -27.64
C GLN A 11 1.17 10.52 -27.95
N PRO A 12 -0.14 10.22 -28.09
CA PRO A 12 -0.58 8.87 -28.42
C PRO A 12 -0.12 8.49 -29.84
N PRO A 13 -0.08 7.18 -30.16
CA PRO A 13 0.19 6.73 -31.51
C PRO A 13 -0.89 7.23 -32.49
N ASP A 14 -0.59 7.14 -33.78
CA ASP A 14 -1.58 7.40 -34.83
C ASP A 14 -2.80 6.48 -34.67
N VAL A 15 -3.99 6.98 -34.97
CA VAL A 15 -5.25 6.22 -34.81
C VAL A 15 -5.21 4.88 -35.55
N SER A 16 -4.54 4.82 -36.70
CA SER A 16 -4.35 3.57 -37.47
C SER A 16 -3.54 2.51 -36.72
N GLN A 17 -2.69 2.92 -35.77
CA GLN A 17 -1.84 2.04 -34.97
C GLN A 17 -2.50 1.57 -33.67
N VAL A 18 -3.61 2.18 -33.26
CA VAL A 18 -4.32 1.80 -32.03
C VAL A 18 -4.86 0.37 -32.09
N PRO A 19 -5.61 -0.07 -33.12
CA PRO A 19 -6.10 -1.44 -33.19
C PRO A 19 -5.00 -2.52 -33.15
N PRO A 20 -3.92 -2.46 -33.98
CA PRO A 20 -2.86 -3.46 -33.89
C PRO A 20 -2.13 -3.43 -32.55
N SER A 21 -1.84 -2.24 -31.99
CA SER A 21 -1.19 -2.15 -30.68
C SER A 21 -2.04 -2.75 -29.55
N MET A 22 -3.36 -2.57 -29.59
CA MET A 22 -4.26 -3.20 -28.63
C MET A 22 -4.29 -4.73 -28.78
N ASN A 23 -4.24 -5.25 -30.01
CA ASN A 23 -4.17 -6.68 -30.25
C ASN A 23 -2.87 -7.28 -29.67
N ASP A 24 -1.73 -6.65 -29.94
CA ASP A 24 -0.43 -7.09 -29.42
C ASP A 24 -0.41 -7.01 -27.88
N PHE A 25 -0.95 -5.94 -27.31
CA PHE A 25 -1.05 -5.77 -25.87
C PHE A 25 -1.91 -6.87 -25.22
N ILE A 26 -3.09 -7.17 -25.78
CA ILE A 26 -3.96 -8.22 -25.27
C ILE A 26 -3.32 -9.60 -25.43
N ALA A 27 -2.63 -9.86 -26.56
CA ALA A 27 -1.91 -11.10 -26.78
C ALA A 27 -0.78 -11.29 -25.75
N TRP A 28 0.02 -10.25 -25.51
CA TRP A 28 1.06 -10.25 -24.49
C TRP A 28 0.47 -10.50 -23.10
N LEU A 29 -0.60 -9.79 -22.72
CA LEU A 29 -1.21 -9.91 -21.39
C LEU A 29 -1.68 -11.34 -21.07
N ASN A 30 -2.07 -12.10 -22.11
CA ASN A 30 -2.52 -13.48 -22.00
C ASN A 30 -1.41 -14.53 -22.18
N SER A 31 -0.20 -14.11 -22.57
CA SER A 31 0.94 -14.97 -22.83
C SER A 31 1.45 -15.67 -21.55
N LYS A 32 2.23 -16.74 -21.73
CA LYS A 32 2.92 -17.42 -20.64
C LYS A 32 3.95 -16.49 -19.97
N GLU A 33 4.70 -15.75 -20.77
CA GLU A 33 5.72 -14.80 -20.31
C GLU A 33 5.14 -13.77 -19.34
N ALA A 34 4.05 -13.10 -19.71
CA ALA A 34 3.41 -12.12 -18.85
C ALA A 34 2.88 -12.74 -17.53
N LYS A 35 2.41 -13.99 -17.58
CA LYS A 35 1.92 -14.71 -16.38
C LYS A 35 3.06 -15.10 -15.44
N GLU A 36 4.26 -15.33 -15.95
CA GLU A 36 5.45 -15.65 -15.14
C GLU A 36 6.05 -14.42 -14.44
N LEU A 37 5.73 -13.20 -14.90
CA LEU A 37 6.14 -11.97 -14.23
C LEU A 37 5.54 -11.87 -12.82
N TYR A 38 6.28 -11.19 -11.93
CA TYR A 38 5.76 -10.78 -10.63
C TYR A 38 4.50 -9.93 -10.82
N PRO A 39 3.42 -10.16 -10.03
CA PRO A 39 2.12 -9.49 -10.23
C PRO A 39 2.20 -7.97 -10.31
N VAL A 40 3.04 -7.35 -9.47
CA VAL A 40 3.23 -5.89 -9.43
C VAL A 40 3.85 -5.36 -10.72
N LEU A 41 4.82 -6.08 -11.27
CA LEU A 41 5.48 -5.70 -12.53
C LEU A 41 4.51 -5.87 -13.71
N MET A 42 3.82 -7.02 -13.80
CA MET A 42 2.80 -7.25 -14.83
C MET A 42 1.73 -6.14 -14.81
N SER A 43 1.25 -5.79 -13.62
CA SER A 43 0.28 -4.71 -13.42
C SER A 43 0.82 -3.35 -13.87
N GLY A 44 2.06 -3.01 -13.50
CA GLY A 44 2.68 -1.73 -13.85
C GLY A 44 2.92 -1.60 -15.36
N ILE A 45 3.35 -2.68 -16.02
CA ILE A 45 3.52 -2.73 -17.48
C ILE A 45 2.17 -2.56 -18.17
N ALA A 46 1.15 -3.31 -17.76
CA ALA A 46 -0.18 -3.23 -18.35
C ALA A 46 -0.83 -1.84 -18.19
N HIS A 47 -0.60 -1.19 -17.04
CA HIS A 47 -1.02 0.19 -16.83
C HIS A 47 -0.37 1.13 -17.83
N TYR A 48 0.96 1.06 -17.96
CA TYR A 48 1.72 1.91 -18.88
C TYR A 48 1.27 1.70 -20.33
N GLU A 49 1.19 0.45 -20.78
CA GLU A 49 0.81 0.13 -22.16
C GLU A 49 -0.58 0.67 -22.52
N LEU A 50 -1.58 0.55 -21.64
CA LEU A 50 -2.91 1.11 -21.92
C LEU A 50 -2.88 2.64 -22.00
N VAL A 51 -2.12 3.30 -21.11
CA VAL A 51 -1.93 4.76 -21.13
C VAL A 51 -1.22 5.20 -22.41
N ARG A 52 -0.22 4.43 -22.84
CA ARG A 52 0.62 4.65 -24.03
C ARG A 52 -0.17 4.49 -25.32
N ILE A 53 -0.95 3.41 -25.44
CA ILE A 53 -1.76 3.13 -26.63
C ILE A 53 -2.93 4.12 -26.73
N HIS A 54 -3.50 4.52 -25.59
CA HIS A 54 -4.57 5.52 -25.50
C HIS A 54 -5.81 5.18 -26.37
N PRO A 55 -6.41 3.99 -26.22
CA PRO A 55 -7.39 3.48 -27.19
C PRO A 55 -8.76 4.18 -27.18
N PHE A 56 -9.06 4.99 -26.18
CA PHE A 56 -10.35 5.66 -26.03
C PHE A 56 -10.24 7.17 -26.22
N VAL A 57 -11.35 7.82 -26.57
CA VAL A 57 -11.43 9.29 -26.64
C VAL A 57 -11.29 9.93 -25.25
N ASP A 58 -11.89 9.30 -24.23
CA ASP A 58 -11.76 9.64 -22.82
C ASP A 58 -11.79 8.34 -21.98
N GLY A 59 -11.27 8.40 -20.75
CA GLY A 59 -11.32 7.29 -19.80
C GLY A 59 -10.04 6.48 -19.72
N ASN A 60 -9.05 6.68 -20.60
CA ASN A 60 -7.82 5.88 -20.64
C ASN A 60 -7.13 5.72 -19.28
N GLY A 61 -6.97 6.81 -18.52
CA GLY A 61 -6.37 6.75 -17.19
C GLY A 61 -7.21 5.96 -16.17
N ARG A 62 -8.54 6.05 -16.24
CA ARG A 62 -9.47 5.28 -15.37
C ARG A 62 -9.42 3.80 -15.73
N THR A 63 -9.43 3.48 -17.02
CA THR A 63 -9.34 2.10 -17.50
C THR A 63 -7.97 1.48 -17.17
N ALA A 64 -6.87 2.23 -17.29
CA ALA A 64 -5.53 1.74 -16.96
C ALA A 64 -5.43 1.34 -15.48
N ARG A 65 -5.93 2.21 -14.59
CA ARG A 65 -6.01 1.97 -13.15
C ARG A 65 -6.88 0.77 -12.80
N ALA A 66 -8.05 0.67 -13.42
CA ALA A 66 -8.95 -0.46 -13.24
C ALA A 66 -8.30 -1.78 -13.69
N LEU A 67 -7.62 -1.78 -14.83
CA LEU A 67 -6.92 -2.96 -15.36
C LEU A 67 -5.75 -3.37 -14.44
N ALA A 68 -4.92 -2.43 -14.02
CA ALA A 68 -3.84 -2.67 -13.07
C ALA A 68 -4.36 -3.29 -11.77
N THR A 69 -5.41 -2.70 -11.21
CA THR A 69 -6.06 -3.21 -10.00
C THR A 69 -6.64 -4.61 -10.21
N LEU A 70 -7.27 -4.87 -11.35
CA LEU A 70 -7.80 -6.19 -11.69
C LEU A 70 -6.70 -7.25 -11.79
N ILE A 71 -5.55 -6.92 -12.40
CA ILE A 71 -4.40 -7.83 -12.49
C ILE A 71 -3.91 -8.19 -11.09
N LEU A 72 -3.73 -7.20 -10.21
CA LEU A 72 -3.31 -7.45 -8.83
C LEU A 72 -4.32 -8.31 -8.08
N TYR A 73 -5.60 -8.00 -8.21
CA TYR A 73 -6.69 -8.77 -7.59
C TYR A 73 -6.69 -10.24 -8.02
N LEU A 74 -6.66 -10.51 -9.32
CA LEU A 74 -6.63 -11.87 -9.87
C LEU A 74 -5.37 -12.65 -9.48
N ARG A 75 -4.30 -11.94 -9.10
CA ARG A 75 -3.01 -12.51 -8.67
C ARG A 75 -2.84 -12.56 -7.15
N GLY A 76 -3.93 -12.44 -6.39
CA GLY A 76 -3.94 -12.69 -4.94
C GLY A 76 -3.68 -11.48 -4.05
N PHE A 77 -3.66 -10.26 -4.61
CA PHE A 77 -3.57 -9.02 -3.82
C PHE A 77 -4.98 -8.58 -3.32
N ASP A 78 -5.86 -9.54 -3.02
CA ASP A 78 -7.20 -9.28 -2.47
C ASP A 78 -7.11 -8.89 -0.99
N THR A 79 -7.04 -7.58 -0.74
CA THR A 79 -7.03 -7.04 0.62
C THR A 79 -8.43 -6.71 1.14
N LYS A 80 -9.48 -7.41 0.67
CA LYS A 80 -10.87 -7.17 1.11
C LYS A 80 -11.33 -5.71 0.90
N ARG A 81 -10.99 -5.12 -0.26
CA ARG A 81 -11.31 -3.73 -0.67
C ARG A 81 -10.53 -2.60 0.02
N PHE A 82 -9.57 -2.90 0.90
CA PHE A 82 -8.71 -1.86 1.48
C PHE A 82 -7.58 -1.39 0.55
N PHE A 83 -7.35 -2.08 -0.56
CA PHE A 83 -6.28 -1.82 -1.50
C PHE A 83 -6.81 -1.00 -2.67
N ALA A 84 -6.52 0.29 -2.63
CA ALA A 84 -6.72 1.23 -3.72
C ALA A 84 -5.37 1.88 -4.05
N PRO A 85 -4.55 1.30 -4.94
CA PRO A 85 -3.32 1.96 -5.40
C PRO A 85 -3.62 3.30 -6.08
N ASP A 86 -4.84 3.49 -6.56
CA ASP A 86 -5.37 4.74 -7.10
C ASP A 86 -5.25 5.93 -6.15
N ASP A 87 -5.39 5.73 -4.85
CA ASP A 87 -5.31 6.85 -3.89
C ASP A 87 -3.91 7.48 -3.90
N TYR A 88 -2.86 6.65 -3.97
CA TYR A 88 -1.47 7.13 -4.05
C TYR A 88 -1.21 7.89 -5.36
N TYR A 89 -1.67 7.37 -6.50
CA TYR A 89 -1.46 8.02 -7.80
C TYR A 89 -2.30 9.29 -8.01
N ASN A 90 -3.43 9.39 -7.31
CA ASN A 90 -4.30 10.58 -7.36
C ASN A 90 -3.86 11.68 -6.38
N GLU A 91 -3.23 11.32 -5.25
CA GLU A 91 -2.70 12.27 -4.26
C GLU A 91 -1.65 13.21 -4.86
N ASP A 92 -0.78 12.72 -5.75
CA ASP A 92 0.21 13.52 -6.46
C ASP A 92 0.19 13.26 -7.97
N ARG A 93 -0.76 13.94 -8.63
CA ARG A 93 -0.90 13.87 -10.10
C ARG A 93 0.35 14.37 -10.83
N SER A 94 1.09 15.31 -10.26
CA SER A 94 2.29 15.86 -10.89
C SER A 94 3.38 14.80 -10.97
N ARG A 95 3.63 14.11 -9.85
CA ARG A 95 4.59 13.01 -9.79
C ARG A 95 4.17 11.83 -10.66
N TYR A 96 2.88 11.51 -10.71
CA TYR A 96 2.34 10.49 -11.61
C TYR A 96 2.64 10.78 -13.09
N TYR A 97 2.30 11.98 -13.57
CA TYR A 97 2.59 12.35 -14.96
C TYR A 97 4.10 12.50 -15.21
N GLY A 98 4.86 12.99 -14.23
CA GLY A 98 6.31 13.05 -14.29
C GLY A 98 6.93 11.66 -14.48
N ALA A 99 6.47 10.67 -13.72
CA ALA A 99 6.93 9.29 -13.85
C ALA A 99 6.61 8.70 -15.24
N LEU A 100 5.41 8.93 -15.78
CA LEU A 100 5.08 8.51 -17.15
C LEU A 100 5.97 9.17 -18.21
N GLN A 101 6.40 10.41 -17.97
CA GLN A 101 7.27 11.17 -18.88
C GLN A 101 8.74 10.74 -18.83
N THR A 102 9.14 9.95 -17.84
CA THR A 102 10.51 9.40 -17.77
C THR A 102 10.78 8.36 -18.86
N VAL A 103 9.71 7.79 -19.44
CA VAL A 103 9.84 6.75 -20.44
C VAL A 103 10.23 7.38 -21.77
N ASP A 104 11.45 7.10 -22.20
CA ASP A 104 11.97 7.51 -23.49
C ASP A 104 11.19 6.80 -24.62
N PRO A 105 10.54 7.56 -25.53
CA PRO A 105 9.79 6.98 -26.65
C PRO A 105 10.64 6.14 -27.62
N GLN A 106 11.96 6.36 -27.67
CA GLN A 106 12.85 5.65 -28.60
C GLN A 106 13.34 4.32 -28.05
N THR A 107 13.53 4.23 -26.72
CA THR A 107 14.07 3.03 -26.06
C THR A 107 13.03 2.23 -25.30
N ILE A 108 11.85 2.82 -25.04
CA ILE A 108 10.76 2.26 -24.22
C ILE A 108 11.29 1.74 -22.87
N ASN A 109 12.24 2.46 -22.29
CA ASN A 109 12.77 2.11 -20.98
C ASN A 109 11.77 2.54 -19.89
N ILE A 110 10.99 1.58 -19.40
CA ILE A 110 9.96 1.80 -18.38
C ILE A 110 10.47 1.65 -16.94
N THR A 111 11.78 1.55 -16.72
CA THR A 111 12.35 1.25 -15.39
C THR A 111 11.90 2.27 -14.33
N GLN A 112 12.06 3.56 -14.60
CA GLN A 112 11.68 4.62 -13.64
C GLN A 112 10.16 4.65 -13.39
N TRP A 113 9.36 4.34 -14.42
CA TRP A 113 7.92 4.15 -14.25
C TRP A 113 7.62 2.97 -13.31
N LEU A 114 8.29 1.83 -13.48
CA LEU A 114 8.09 0.65 -12.65
C LEU A 114 8.57 0.88 -11.21
N GLU A 115 9.66 1.62 -10.99
CA GLU A 115 10.10 2.04 -9.65
C GLU A 115 9.02 2.89 -8.96
N TYR A 116 8.48 3.89 -9.64
CA TYR A 116 7.37 4.70 -9.13
C TYR A 116 6.11 3.87 -8.86
N PHE A 117 5.73 2.99 -9.79
CA PHE A 117 4.54 2.15 -9.66
C PHE A 117 4.69 1.15 -8.49
N THR A 118 5.85 0.51 -8.36
CA THR A 118 6.12 -0.44 -7.27
C THR A 118 6.16 0.25 -5.91
N GLU A 119 6.69 1.48 -5.82
CA GLU A 119 6.61 2.31 -4.62
C GLU A 119 5.16 2.59 -4.23
N GLY A 120 4.31 2.98 -5.19
CA GLY A 120 2.90 3.24 -4.94
C GLY A 120 2.16 2.01 -4.39
N VAL A 121 2.42 0.83 -4.98
CA VAL A 121 1.87 -0.44 -4.47
C VAL A 121 2.37 -0.74 -3.05
N ALA A 122 3.66 -0.53 -2.77
CA ALA A 122 4.22 -0.76 -1.44
C ALA A 122 3.62 0.17 -0.37
N VAL A 123 3.45 1.46 -0.69
CA VAL A 123 2.82 2.44 0.21
C VAL A 123 1.36 2.07 0.47
N SER A 124 0.59 1.75 -0.57
CA SER A 124 -0.81 1.33 -0.41
C SER A 124 -0.95 0.04 0.40
N MET A 125 -0.06 -0.93 0.21
CA MET A 125 -0.03 -2.14 1.05
C MET A 125 0.36 -1.84 2.52
N GLY A 126 1.24 -0.88 2.75
CA GLY A 126 1.53 -0.37 4.09
C GLY A 126 0.30 0.22 4.78
N ARG A 127 -0.51 1.00 4.05
CA ARG A 127 -1.78 1.54 4.56
C ARG A 127 -2.79 0.45 4.87
N VAL A 128 -2.97 -0.52 3.97
CA VAL A 128 -3.82 -1.71 4.20
C VAL A 128 -3.41 -2.44 5.47
N LYS A 129 -2.11 -2.72 5.62
CA LYS A 129 -1.56 -3.37 6.82
C LYS A 129 -1.96 -2.58 8.06
N GLN A 130 -1.81 -1.26 8.04
CA GLN A 130 -2.17 -0.42 9.16
C GLN A 130 -3.67 -0.50 9.50
N VAL A 131 -4.55 -0.45 8.50
CA VAL A 131 -6.01 -0.59 8.71
C VAL A 131 -6.36 -1.95 9.31
N ILE A 132 -5.75 -3.03 8.85
CA ILE A 132 -5.97 -4.38 9.41
C ILE A 132 -5.52 -4.46 10.86
N LEU A 133 -4.35 -3.90 11.19
CA LEU A 133 -3.85 -3.85 12.56
C LEU A 133 -4.82 -3.07 13.46
N ASP A 134 -5.28 -1.91 13.01
CA ASP A 134 -6.22 -1.07 13.74
C ASP A 134 -7.54 -1.79 14.02
N LEU A 135 -8.13 -2.41 13.01
CA LEU A 135 -9.37 -3.19 13.14
C LEU A 135 -9.21 -4.39 14.09
N SER A 136 -8.06 -5.06 14.07
CA SER A 136 -7.80 -6.20 14.95
C SER A 136 -7.63 -5.78 16.41
N VAL A 137 -7.09 -4.58 16.69
CA VAL A 137 -7.10 -4.02 18.05
C VAL A 137 -8.54 -3.72 18.47
N ASP A 138 -9.32 -3.01 17.64
CA ASP A 138 -10.70 -2.62 17.96
C ASP A 138 -11.61 -3.82 18.21
N ARG A 139 -11.48 -4.89 17.41
CA ARG A 139 -12.24 -6.12 17.59
C ARG A 139 -11.94 -6.77 18.94
N ARG A 140 -10.67 -6.87 19.34
CA ARG A 140 -10.28 -7.45 20.63
C ARG A 140 -10.83 -6.62 21.80
N LEU A 141 -10.79 -5.29 21.69
CA LEU A 141 -11.39 -4.41 22.70
C LEU A 141 -12.90 -4.67 22.84
N LYS A 142 -13.61 -4.80 21.71
CA LYS A 142 -15.06 -5.07 21.70
C LYS A 142 -15.43 -6.46 22.22
N GLU A 143 -14.71 -7.51 21.81
CA GLU A 143 -15.02 -8.91 22.17
C GLU A 143 -14.75 -9.22 23.64
N GLU A 144 -13.68 -8.67 24.23
CA GLU A 144 -13.30 -9.03 25.59
C GLU A 144 -14.08 -8.26 26.65
N ARG A 145 -14.35 -6.95 26.47
CA ARG A 145 -14.74 -6.09 27.61
C ARG A 145 -15.63 -4.87 27.32
N GLY A 146 -16.11 -4.67 26.10
CA GLY A 146 -16.87 -3.46 25.72
C GLY A 146 -15.97 -2.29 25.30
N GLN A 147 -16.54 -1.08 25.13
CA GLN A 147 -15.80 0.06 24.57
C GLN A 147 -14.83 0.67 25.59
N ILE A 148 -13.60 0.16 25.64
CA ILE A 148 -12.50 0.72 26.45
C ILE A 148 -11.87 1.90 25.70
N TYR A 149 -11.81 3.07 26.33
CA TYR A 149 -11.08 4.23 25.80
C TYR A 149 -9.59 4.10 26.09
N LEU A 150 -8.79 3.87 25.05
CA LEU A 150 -7.34 3.89 25.11
C LEU A 150 -6.80 5.20 24.56
N ASN A 151 -5.73 5.71 25.17
CA ASN A 151 -4.99 6.85 24.61
C ASN A 151 -4.08 6.42 23.44
N ASP A 152 -3.55 7.39 22.70
CA ASP A 152 -2.72 7.14 21.51
C ASP A 152 -1.49 6.26 21.80
N ARG A 153 -0.82 6.45 22.95
CA ARG A 153 0.37 5.65 23.30
C ARG A 153 -0.01 4.21 23.60
N GLN A 154 -1.09 4.00 24.35
CA GLN A 154 -1.63 2.67 24.66
C GLN A 154 -2.03 1.93 23.38
N MET A 155 -2.74 2.61 22.49
CA MET A 155 -3.12 2.08 21.18
C MET A 155 -1.88 1.71 20.34
N LYS A 156 -0.85 2.56 20.32
CA LYS A 156 0.42 2.29 19.63
C LYS A 156 1.18 1.09 20.23
N ILE A 157 1.17 0.89 21.55
CA ILE A 157 1.76 -0.29 22.20
C ILE A 157 1.08 -1.57 21.70
N LEU A 158 -0.27 -1.59 21.65
CA LEU A 158 -1.01 -2.76 21.17
C LEU A 158 -0.70 -3.06 19.69
N LYS A 159 -0.68 -2.04 18.84
CA LYS A 159 -0.32 -2.17 17.41
C LYS A 159 1.12 -2.67 17.23
N TYR A 160 2.06 -2.18 18.03
CA TYR A 160 3.44 -2.66 18.02
C TYR A 160 3.51 -4.15 18.32
N LEU A 161 2.81 -4.58 19.37
CA LEU A 161 2.78 -5.97 19.82
C LEU A 161 2.07 -6.95 18.86
N GLN A 162 1.30 -6.45 17.89
CA GLN A 162 0.74 -7.29 16.81
C GLN A 162 1.77 -7.70 15.75
N THR A 163 2.86 -6.94 15.64
CA THR A 163 3.96 -7.22 14.68
C THR A 163 5.27 -7.60 15.37
N ASN A 164 5.35 -7.42 16.68
CA ASN A 164 6.52 -7.74 17.50
C ASN A 164 6.05 -8.58 18.70
N PRO A 165 6.62 -9.78 18.94
CA PRO A 165 6.08 -10.70 19.94
C PRO A 165 6.18 -10.20 21.38
N ARG A 166 7.04 -9.21 21.66
CA ARG A 166 7.23 -8.65 23.01
C ARG A 166 7.66 -7.19 22.96
N ILE A 167 7.44 -6.50 24.07
CA ILE A 167 7.95 -5.15 24.34
C ILE A 167 8.41 -5.03 25.80
N THR A 168 9.50 -4.33 26.03
CA THR A 168 10.03 -3.99 27.34
C THR A 168 9.66 -2.55 27.72
N ILE A 169 9.70 -2.24 29.01
CA ILE A 169 9.49 -0.87 29.48
C ILE A 169 10.48 0.12 28.86
N SER A 170 11.74 -0.30 28.65
CA SER A 170 12.78 0.52 28.02
C SER A 170 12.49 0.80 26.55
N GLU A 171 11.88 -0.15 25.84
CA GLU A 171 11.46 0.07 24.45
C GLU A 171 10.28 1.05 24.38
N ILE A 172 9.34 0.98 25.32
CA ILE A 172 8.23 1.97 25.42
C ILE A 172 8.77 3.37 25.70
N GLN A 173 9.71 3.50 26.65
CA GLN A 173 10.36 4.77 26.95
C GLN A 173 11.03 5.37 25.71
N LYS A 174 11.76 4.56 24.95
CA LYS A 174 12.42 4.99 23.70
C LYS A 174 11.41 5.32 22.60
N MET A 175 10.35 4.53 22.48
CA MET A 175 9.33 4.67 21.42
C MET A 175 8.56 5.98 21.53
N PHE A 176 8.33 6.47 22.75
CA PHE A 176 7.52 7.67 22.99
C PHE A 176 8.29 8.84 23.62
N ASP A 177 9.58 8.67 23.88
CA ASP A 177 10.42 9.62 24.62
C ASP A 177 9.79 10.03 25.95
N VAL A 178 9.51 9.04 26.80
CA VAL A 178 8.83 9.24 28.10
C VAL A 178 9.61 8.65 29.27
N SER A 179 9.33 9.17 30.47
CA SER A 179 9.85 8.59 31.71
C SER A 179 9.34 7.17 31.93
N ARG A 180 10.07 6.40 32.74
CA ARG A 180 9.69 5.03 33.12
C ARG A 180 8.33 4.99 33.79
N ASP A 181 8.00 5.99 34.61
CA ASP A 181 6.72 6.07 35.30
C ASP A 181 5.55 6.31 34.35
N THR A 182 5.74 7.16 33.33
CA THR A 182 4.75 7.36 32.27
C THR A 182 4.54 6.07 31.48
N ALA A 183 5.62 5.38 31.09
CA ALA A 183 5.53 4.10 30.39
C ALA A 183 4.81 3.02 31.23
N ASN A 184 5.08 2.96 32.55
CA ASN A 184 4.37 2.05 33.46
C ASN A 184 2.89 2.40 33.57
N ARG A 185 2.55 3.69 33.58
CA ARG A 185 1.16 4.18 33.63
C ARG A 185 0.40 3.80 32.36
N ASP A 186 1.03 3.93 31.19
CA ASP A 186 0.41 3.51 29.93
C ASP A 186 0.14 1.98 29.94
N LEU A 187 1.09 1.17 30.44
CA LEU A 187 0.90 -0.28 30.58
C LEU A 187 -0.13 -0.68 31.64
N LYS A 188 -0.33 0.11 32.69
CA LYS A 188 -1.22 -0.23 33.81
C LYS A 188 -2.63 -0.54 33.32
N LEU A 189 -3.21 0.36 32.52
CA LEU A 189 -4.56 0.15 31.98
C LEU A 189 -4.62 -1.07 31.05
N LEU A 190 -3.56 -1.32 30.27
CA LEU A 190 -3.49 -2.46 29.36
C LEU A 190 -3.41 -3.80 30.12
N LEU A 191 -2.69 -3.83 31.25
CA LEU A 191 -2.59 -5.00 32.13
C LEU A 191 -3.89 -5.26 32.90
N GLU A 192 -4.49 -4.21 33.46
CA GLU A 192 -5.77 -4.28 34.20
C GLU A 192 -6.91 -4.79 33.29
N ASN A 193 -6.87 -4.39 32.02
CA ASN A 193 -7.82 -4.85 31.01
C ASN A 193 -7.43 -6.17 30.32
N THR A 194 -6.37 -6.86 30.78
CA THR A 194 -5.81 -8.08 30.18
C THR A 194 -5.56 -7.99 28.67
N LEU A 195 -5.26 -6.80 28.16
CA LEU A 195 -4.90 -6.61 26.75
C LEU A 195 -3.44 -6.98 26.47
N VAL A 196 -2.63 -6.96 27.53
CA VAL A 196 -1.25 -7.44 27.56
C VAL A 196 -1.03 -8.23 28.84
N LYS A 197 -0.06 -9.14 28.81
CA LYS A 197 0.41 -9.87 29.99
C LYS A 197 1.89 -9.63 30.24
N ARG A 198 2.27 -9.64 31.51
CA ARG A 198 3.65 -9.50 31.95
C ARG A 198 4.31 -10.88 32.02
N VAL A 199 5.45 -11.03 31.36
CA VAL A 199 6.23 -12.26 31.34
C VAL A 199 7.64 -12.01 31.87
N GLY A 200 8.19 -13.01 32.56
CA GLY A 200 9.52 -12.93 33.18
C GLY A 200 9.55 -12.28 34.57
N LYS A 201 10.75 -12.19 35.15
CA LYS A 201 11.01 -11.61 36.48
C LYS A 201 12.25 -10.71 36.46
N GLY A 202 12.27 -9.70 37.33
CA GLY A 202 13.41 -8.79 37.48
C GLY A 202 13.78 -8.05 36.19
N ARG A 203 15.04 -8.23 35.74
CA ARG A 203 15.56 -7.59 34.51
C ARG A 203 15.08 -8.26 33.22
N ALA A 204 14.52 -9.47 33.30
CA ALA A 204 14.01 -10.20 32.14
C ALA A 204 12.51 -9.97 31.89
N VAL A 205 11.95 -8.89 32.45
CA VAL A 205 10.52 -8.55 32.31
C VAL A 205 10.25 -7.97 30.93
N TYR A 206 9.26 -8.55 30.26
CA TYR A 206 8.67 -8.00 29.04
C TYR A 206 7.15 -8.16 29.09
N TYR A 207 6.48 -7.56 28.12
CA TYR A 207 5.04 -7.57 27.94
C TYR A 207 4.73 -8.10 26.55
N GLU A 208 3.70 -8.93 26.46
CA GLU A 208 3.20 -9.48 25.19
C GLU A 208 1.68 -9.39 25.17
N LEU A 209 1.05 -9.58 24.00
CA LEU A 209 -0.42 -9.67 23.92
C LEU A 209 -0.89 -10.85 24.80
N ALA A 210 -1.98 -10.63 25.55
CA ALA A 210 -2.53 -11.63 26.44
C ALA A 210 -2.98 -12.89 25.68
#